data_AF-A0A968MK64-F1
#
_entry.id   AF-A0A968MK64-F1
#
_cell.length_a   1.000
_cell.length_b   1.000
_cell.length_c   1.000
_cell.angle_alpha   90.00
_cell.angle_beta   90.00
_cell.angle_gamma   90.00
#
_symmetry.space_group_name_H-M   'P 1'
#
loop_
_entity.id
_entity.type
_entity.pdbx_description
1 polymer ?
#
loop_
_entity_poly.entity_id
_entity_poly.type
_entity_poly.pdbx_seq_one_letter_code
_entity_poly.pdbx_strand_id
1 'polypeptide(L)'
;MSDNFQVGKPVTGSEFIGRERELKTISQLVNSGQSVVLIAPRRFGKTSLLLKLLQDLRNEKCSTSYVDIFTTPDLKRFSELLTIKVLENKN
;
A
#
# COMPACT_ATOMS: atom_id res chain seq x y z
N MET A 1 23.54 5.96 11.90
CA MET A 1 22.84 4.85 11.22
C MET A 1 22.81 3.70 12.20
N SER A 2 21.63 3.20 12.56
CA SER A 2 21.51 1.96 13.33
C SER A 2 21.81 0.79 12.40
N ASP A 3 22.76 -0.07 12.78
CA ASP A 3 23.26 -1.21 11.98
C ASP A 3 22.24 -2.36 11.76
N ASN A 4 20.94 -2.10 11.90
CA ASN A 4 19.90 -3.12 11.82
C ASN A 4 18.92 -2.80 10.69
N PHE A 5 19.17 -3.37 9.51
CA PHE A 5 18.18 -3.38 8.42
C PHE A 5 17.10 -4.42 8.71
N GLN A 6 15.83 -4.01 8.67
CA GLN A 6 14.71 -4.94 8.79
C GLN A 6 14.58 -5.81 7.54
N VAL A 7 14.65 -7.14 7.73
CA VAL A 7 14.52 -8.12 6.64
C VAL A 7 13.28 -8.99 6.83
N GLY A 8 12.64 -9.38 5.71
CA GLY A 8 11.55 -10.36 5.70
C GLY A 8 10.15 -9.83 6.02
N LYS A 9 10.03 -8.65 6.65
CA LYS A 9 8.75 -7.96 6.87
C LYS A 9 8.65 -6.70 6.01
N PRO A 10 7.43 -6.27 5.61
CA PRO A 10 7.25 -4.97 4.99
C PRO A 10 7.74 -3.84 5.91
N VAL A 11 8.31 -2.78 5.32
CA VAL A 11 8.88 -1.63 6.04
C VAL A 11 8.17 -0.35 5.63
N THR A 12 8.10 0.63 6.53
CA THR A 12 7.51 1.96 6.32
C THR A 12 8.31 3.03 7.07
N GLY A 13 8.03 4.31 6.83
CA GLY A 13 8.70 5.40 7.57
C GLY A 13 10.20 5.50 7.26
N SER A 14 11.02 5.68 8.30
CA SER A 14 12.47 5.86 8.18
C SER A 14 13.22 4.61 7.68
N GLU A 15 12.61 3.43 7.80
CA GLU A 15 13.19 2.16 7.33
C GLU A 15 12.93 1.92 5.83
N PHE A 16 12.07 2.72 5.19
CA PHE A 16 11.83 2.63 3.76
C PHE A 16 12.84 3.50 3.00
N ILE A 17 13.67 2.87 2.16
CA ILE A 17 14.80 3.53 1.48
C ILE A 17 14.60 3.45 -0.04
N GLY A 18 14.78 4.58 -0.73
CA GLY A 18 14.70 4.68 -2.18
C GLY A 18 13.26 4.64 -2.72
N ARG A 19 13.11 4.35 -4.02
CA ARG A 19 11.83 4.19 -4.74
C ARG A 19 10.99 5.46 -4.89
N GLU A 20 11.60 6.62 -4.77
CA GLU A 20 10.95 7.93 -4.87
C GLU A 20 10.30 8.13 -6.24
N ARG A 21 10.93 7.61 -7.31
CA ARG A 21 10.38 7.67 -8.66
C ARG A 21 9.10 6.85 -8.76
N GLU A 22 9.11 5.61 -8.28
CA GLU A 22 7.94 4.74 -8.30
C GLU A 22 6.80 5.32 -7.47
N LEU A 23 7.06 5.81 -6.25
CA LEU A 23 6.06 6.49 -5.41
C LEU A 23 5.43 7.67 -6.15
N LYS A 24 6.25 8.55 -6.74
CA LYS A 24 5.77 9.71 -7.49
C LYS A 24 4.89 9.29 -8.68
N THR A 25 5.34 8.34 -9.48
CA THR A 25 4.59 7.86 -10.66
C THR A 25 3.26 7.24 -10.24
N ILE A 26 3.24 6.36 -9.24
CA ILE A 26 2.01 5.69 -8.81
C ILE A 26 1.06 6.70 -8.18
N SER A 27 1.55 7.63 -7.35
CA SER A 27 0.75 8.71 -6.76
C SER A 27 0.05 9.55 -7.83
N GLN A 28 0.77 9.96 -8.89
CA GLN A 28 0.18 10.71 -10.01
C GLN A 28 -0.90 9.92 -10.76
N LEU A 29 -0.68 8.62 -10.98
CA LEU A 29 -1.67 7.75 -11.64
C LEU A 29 -2.93 7.59 -10.78
N VAL A 30 -2.79 7.29 -9.49
CA VAL A 30 -3.98 7.11 -8.63
C VAL A 30 -4.74 8.42 -8.41
N ASN A 31 -4.05 9.55 -8.27
CA ASN A 31 -4.68 10.86 -8.17
C ASN A 31 -5.37 11.31 -9.47
N SER A 32 -5.02 10.71 -10.62
CA SER A 32 -5.75 10.88 -11.89
C SER A 32 -6.83 9.81 -12.13
N GLY A 33 -7.20 9.06 -11.09
CA GLY A 33 -8.26 8.05 -11.14
C GLY A 33 -7.87 6.76 -11.87
N GLN A 34 -6.58 6.56 -12.15
CA GLN A 34 -6.10 5.35 -12.83
C GLN A 34 -5.90 4.19 -11.85
N SER A 35 -6.24 2.98 -12.32
CA SER A 35 -5.90 1.74 -11.62
C SER A 35 -4.49 1.29 -11.97
N VAL A 36 -3.70 0.91 -10.97
CA VAL A 36 -2.29 0.53 -11.14
C VAL A 36 -2.05 -0.89 -10.64
N VAL A 37 -1.35 -1.70 -11.45
CA VAL A 37 -0.88 -3.04 -11.07
C VAL A 37 0.64 -3.03 -10.96
N LEU A 38 1.16 -3.46 -9.81
CA LEU A 38 2.60 -3.57 -9.55
C LEU A 38 3.10 -4.99 -9.80
N ILE A 39 3.85 -5.18 -10.89
CA ILE A 39 4.42 -6.49 -11.26
C ILE A 39 5.91 -6.51 -10.90
N ALA A 40 6.30 -7.41 -10.01
CA ALA A 40 7.71 -7.69 -9.69
C ALA A 40 7.82 -9.06 -8.98
N PRO A 41 9.02 -9.67 -8.88
CA PRO A 41 9.19 -10.94 -8.17
C PRO A 41 8.90 -10.86 -6.66
N ARG A 42 8.74 -12.02 -6.00
CA ARG A 42 8.52 -12.12 -4.55
C ARG A 42 9.68 -11.48 -3.78
N ARG A 43 9.37 -10.77 -2.68
CA ARG A 43 10.33 -10.03 -1.81
C ARG A 43 11.03 -8.81 -2.44
N PHE A 44 10.56 -8.30 -3.58
CA PHE A 44 11.06 -7.04 -4.17
C PHE A 44 10.54 -5.75 -3.50
N GLY A 45 9.91 -5.84 -2.32
CA GLY A 45 9.44 -4.65 -1.59
C GLY A 45 8.13 -4.02 -2.07
N LYS A 46 7.34 -4.68 -2.93
CA LYS A 46 6.05 -4.17 -3.42
C LYS A 46 5.07 -3.83 -2.29
N THR A 47 4.95 -4.69 -1.29
CA THR A 47 4.07 -4.44 -0.13
C THR A 47 4.54 -3.22 0.66
N SER A 48 5.85 -3.10 0.91
CA SER A 48 6.43 -1.90 1.55
C SER A 48 6.14 -0.63 0.75
N LEU A 49 6.31 -0.68 -0.58
CA LEU A 49 6.03 0.44 -1.48
C LEU A 49 4.55 0.87 -1.42
N LEU A 50 3.63 -0.09 -1.47
CA LEU A 50 2.19 0.17 -1.36
C LEU A 50 1.83 0.76 0.01
N LEU A 51 2.35 0.20 1.10
CA LEU A 51 2.07 0.71 2.45
C LEU A 51 2.60 2.15 2.63
N LYS A 52 3.80 2.43 2.10
CA LYS A 52 4.36 3.79 2.08
C LYS A 52 3.50 4.75 1.25
N LEU A 53 3.07 4.35 0.06
CA LEU A 53 2.16 5.13 -0.78
C LEU A 53 0.84 5.46 -0.06
N LEU A 54 0.19 4.47 0.57
CA LEU A 54 -1.07 4.68 1.28
C LEU A 54 -0.90 5.61 2.49
N GLN A 55 0.26 5.55 3.16
CA GLN A 55 0.61 6.48 4.24
C GLN A 55 0.75 7.91 3.71
N ASP A 56 1.47 8.10 2.59
CA ASP A 56 1.70 9.43 2.01
C ASP A 56 0.38 10.04 1.52
N LEU A 57 -0.47 9.27 0.83
CA LEU A 57 -1.81 9.70 0.40
C LEU A 57 -2.70 10.06 1.60
N ARG A 58 -2.59 9.34 2.72
CA ARG A 58 -3.34 9.67 3.94
C ARG A 58 -2.88 11.01 4.54
N ASN A 59 -1.58 11.31 4.49
CA ASN A 59 -1.05 12.60 4.91
C ASN A 59 -1.54 13.74 3.99
N GLU A 60 -1.83 13.43 2.73
CA GLU A 60 -2.48 14.32 1.76
C GLU A 60 -4.01 14.41 1.92
N LYS A 61 -4.55 13.83 3.00
CA LYS A 61 -6.00 13.78 3.33
C LYS A 61 -6.84 12.96 2.33
N CYS A 62 -6.22 12.07 1.55
CA CYS A 62 -6.96 11.10 0.76
C CYS A 62 -7.46 9.94 1.65
N SER A 63 -8.69 9.48 1.41
CA SER A 63 -9.17 8.23 1.98
C SER A 63 -8.42 7.05 1.36
N THR A 64 -7.86 6.18 2.20
CA THR A 64 -7.06 5.02 1.77
C THR A 64 -7.49 3.75 2.50
N SER A 65 -7.63 2.67 1.75
CA SER A 65 -7.97 1.33 2.29
C SER A 65 -6.97 0.29 1.79
N TYR A 66 -6.68 -0.69 2.64
CA TYR A 66 -5.84 -1.84 2.30
C TYR A 66 -6.63 -3.13 2.54
N VAL A 67 -6.61 -4.02 1.54
CA VAL A 67 -7.24 -5.34 1.61
C VAL A 67 -6.22 -6.37 1.12
N ASP A 68 -5.92 -7.36 1.97
CA ASP A 68 -5.08 -8.50 1.60
C ASP A 68 -5.97 -9.63 1.07
N ILE A 69 -5.97 -9.80 -0.24
CA ILE A 69 -6.76 -10.83 -0.94
C ILE A 69 -6.37 -12.26 -0.56
N PHE A 70 -5.15 -12.51 -0.06
CA PHE A 70 -4.74 -13.84 0.39
C PHE A 70 -5.45 -14.27 1.68
N THR A 71 -6.07 -13.31 2.39
CA THR A 71 -6.86 -13.58 3.60
C THR A 71 -8.35 -13.78 3.30
N THR A 72 -8.76 -13.67 2.02
CA THR A 72 -10.17 -13.76 1.60
C THR A 72 -10.37 -15.00 0.73
N PRO A 73 -10.89 -16.11 1.28
CA PRO A 73 -10.96 -17.39 0.56
C PRO A 73 -12.03 -17.42 -0.55
N ASP A 74 -12.99 -16.51 -0.51
CA ASP A 74 -14.09 -16.42 -1.48
C ASP A 74 -14.50 -14.96 -1.73
N LEU A 75 -15.33 -14.78 -2.77
CA LEU A 75 -15.82 -13.47 -3.19
C LEU A 75 -16.65 -12.78 -2.11
N LYS A 76 -17.46 -13.53 -1.35
CA LYS A 76 -18.30 -12.97 -0.29
C LYS A 76 -17.44 -12.33 0.79
N ARG A 77 -16.40 -13.04 1.26
CA ARG A 77 -15.48 -12.53 2.27
C ARG A 77 -14.67 -11.34 1.77
N PHE A 78 -14.24 -11.37 0.51
CA PHE A 78 -13.58 -10.22 -0.11
C PHE A 78 -14.48 -8.99 -0.15
N SER A 79 -15.72 -9.13 -0.61
CA SER A 79 -16.69 -8.03 -0.67
C SER A 79 -16.97 -7.44 0.72
N GLU A 80 -17.21 -8.28 1.72
CA GLU A 80 -17.42 -7.83 3.11
C GLU A 80 -16.22 -7.03 3.63
N LEU A 81 -15.01 -7.57 3.48
CA LEU A 81 -13.79 -6.93 3.99
C LEU A 81 -13.51 -5.61 3.27
N LEU A 82 -13.69 -5.58 1.95
CA LEU A 82 -13.56 -4.36 1.15
C LEU A 82 -14.54 -3.28 1.64
N THR A 83 -15.81 -3.63 1.81
CA THR A 83 -16.83 -2.69 2.30
C THR A 83 -16.46 -2.15 3.69
N ILE A 84 -16.10 -3.01 4.63
CA ILE A 84 -15.67 -2.61 5.98
C ILE A 84 -14.49 -1.63 5.89
N LYS A 85 -13.45 -1.98 5.13
CA LYS A 85 -12.23 -1.16 4.99
C LYS A 85 -12.46 0.16 4.29
N VAL A 86 -13.41 0.26 3.38
CA VAL A 86 -13.80 1.54 2.78
C VAL A 86 -14.58 2.39 3.78
N LEU A 87 -15.54 1.82 4.50
CA LEU A 87 -16.36 2.54 5.48
C LEU A 87 -15.56 3.06 6.67
N GLU A 88 -14.48 2.39 7.08
CA GLU A 88 -13.52 2.86 8.11
C GLU A 88 -12.92 4.25 7.79
N ASN A 89 -12.95 4.71 6.53
CA ASN A 89 -12.49 6.05 6.15
C ASN A 89 -13.48 7.17 6.48
N LYS A 90 -14.72 6.88 6.88
CA LYS A 90 -15.78 7.88 7.13
C LYS A 90 -15.78 8.46 8.55
N ASN A 91 -14.61 8.80 9.08
CA ASN A 91 -14.47 9.56 10.33
C ASN A 91 -13.79 10.90 10.08
#